data_AF-A0A1Q3WMS3-F1
#
_entry.id   AF-A0A1Q3WMS3-F1
#
_cell.length_a   1.000
_cell.length_b   1.000
_cell.length_c   1.000
_cell.angle_alpha   90.00
_cell.angle_beta   90.00
_cell.angle_gamma   90.00
#
_symmetry.space_group_name_H-M   'P 1'
#
loop_
_entity.id
_entity.type
_entity.pdbx_description
1 polymer ?
#
loop_
_entity_poly.entity_id
_entity_poly.type
_entity_poly.pdbx_seq_one_letter_code
_entity_poly.pdbx_strand_id
1 'polypeptide(L)'
;MGFGNYTWVHLAEASKPILITQTLKWFENQLPDFIRVHKSEMINPLFVQTLRNPNHVTLEVCLTNGYTARISRRRIQMVTQKLGLANRSVNP
;
A
#
# COMPACT_ATOMS: atom_id res chain seq x y z
N MET A 1 0.01 13.30 6.61
CA MET A 1 -1.22 13.66 7.37
C MET A 1 -2.30 12.65 6.98
N GLY A 2 -3.30 12.40 7.83
CA GLY A 2 -4.48 11.61 7.44
C GLY A 2 -5.60 12.57 7.06
N PHE A 3 -6.36 12.30 5.99
CA PHE A 3 -7.43 13.18 5.50
C PHE A 3 -8.70 13.14 6.39
N GLY A 4 -8.56 12.86 7.69
CA GLY A 4 -9.67 12.72 8.63
C GLY A 4 -10.64 11.61 8.21
N ASN A 5 -11.90 12.00 7.98
CA ASN A 5 -12.99 11.12 7.53
C ASN A 5 -13.02 10.89 6.03
N TYR A 6 -12.07 11.44 5.27
CA TYR A 6 -12.05 11.30 3.81
C TYR A 6 -10.94 10.37 3.34
N THR A 7 -11.18 9.70 2.22
CA THR A 7 -10.20 8.83 1.54
C THR A 7 -10.24 9.08 0.05
N TRP A 8 -9.07 9.29 -0.57
CA TRP A 8 -8.92 9.27 -2.01
C TRP A 8 -8.86 7.82 -2.49
N VAL A 9 -9.74 7.47 -3.43
CA VAL A 9 -9.75 6.16 -4.09
C VAL A 9 -9.26 6.33 -5.53
N HIS A 10 -8.19 5.62 -5.85
CA HIS A 10 -7.59 5.58 -7.17
C HIS A 10 -8.08 4.33 -7.89
N LEU A 11 -8.83 4.51 -8.98
CA LEU A 11 -9.31 3.41 -9.82
C LEU A 11 -8.39 3.24 -11.02
N ALA A 12 -8.20 2.00 -11.48
CA ALA A 12 -7.25 1.68 -12.55
C ALA A 12 -7.59 2.39 -13.88
N GLU A 13 -8.87 2.53 -14.20
CA GLU A 13 -9.35 3.11 -15.45
C GLU A 13 -9.69 4.61 -15.35
N ALA A 14 -9.67 5.18 -14.13
CA ALA A 14 -10.03 6.58 -13.92
C ALA A 14 -8.79 7.49 -13.97
N SER A 15 -8.89 8.58 -14.72
CA SER A 15 -7.82 9.59 -14.81
C SER A 15 -7.66 10.43 -13.54
N LYS A 16 -8.70 10.50 -12.70
CA LYS A 16 -8.71 11.26 -11.44
C LYS A 16 -9.21 10.39 -10.29
N PRO A 17 -8.63 10.54 -9.08
CA PRO A 17 -9.12 9.85 -7.91
C PRO A 17 -10.48 10.39 -7.46
N ILE A 18 -11.25 9.56 -6.78
CA ILE A 18 -12.55 9.90 -6.21
C ILE A 18 -12.37 10.16 -4.72
N LEU A 19 -12.91 11.26 -4.20
CA LEU A 19 -12.94 11.54 -2.77
C LEU A 19 -14.17 10.91 -2.14
N ILE A 20 -13.96 10.06 -1.13
CA ILE A 20 -15.04 9.37 -0.41
C ILE A 20 -15.03 9.81 1.06
N THR A 21 -16.20 10.00 1.66
CA THR A 21 -16.43 10.40 3.07
C THR A 21 -16.23 9.28 4.09
N GLN A 22 -15.59 8.19 3.68
CA GLN A 22 -15.27 7.04 4.53
C GLN A 22 -13.79 7.03 4.85
N THR A 23 -13.46 6.63 6.08
CA THR A 23 -12.06 6.52 6.53
C THR A 23 -11.36 5.32 5.89
N LEU A 24 -10.02 5.38 5.85
CA LEU A 24 -9.20 4.23 5.45
C LEU A 24 -9.45 2.99 6.33
N LYS A 25 -9.83 3.18 7.61
CA LYS A 25 -10.20 2.07 8.51
C LYS A 25 -11.50 1.40 8.07
N TRP A 26 -12.46 2.17 7.59
CA TRP A 26 -13.69 1.60 7.02
C TRP A 26 -13.36 0.75 5.80
N PHE A 27 -12.53 1.25 4.88
CA PHE A 27 -12.06 0.45 3.74
C PHE A 27 -11.28 -0.80 4.15
N GLU A 28 -10.41 -0.72 5.16
CA GLU A 28 -9.65 -1.86 5.70
C GLU A 28 -10.59 -2.98 6.21
N ASN A 29 -11.77 -2.62 6.73
CA ASN A 29 -12.78 -3.60 7.15
C ASN A 29 -13.60 -4.16 5.97
N GLN A 30 -13.86 -3.36 4.94
CA GLN A 30 -14.67 -3.78 3.77
C GLN A 30 -13.85 -4.54 2.72
N LEU A 31 -12.54 -4.30 2.65
CA LEU A 31 -11.62 -4.85 1.67
C LEU A 31 -10.48 -5.58 2.40
N PRO A 32 -10.75 -6.76 3.00
CA PRO A 32 -9.78 -7.45 3.86
C PRO A 32 -8.50 -7.88 3.13
N ASP A 33 -8.60 -8.09 1.81
CA ASP A 33 -7.47 -8.47 0.95
C ASP A 33 -6.56 -7.29 0.63
N PHE A 34 -7.04 -6.05 0.80
CA PHE A 34 -6.18 -4.88 0.63
C PHE A 34 -5.15 -4.79 1.75
N ILE A 35 -3.98 -4.29 1.41
CA ILE A 35 -2.84 -4.23 2.32
C ILE A 35 -2.62 -2.78 2.73
N ARG A 36 -2.80 -2.50 4.01
CA ARG A 36 -2.53 -1.18 4.57
C ARG A 36 -1.02 -1.03 4.84
N VAL A 37 -0.33 -0.29 3.97
CA VAL A 37 1.13 -0.11 3.97
C VAL A 37 1.59 1.08 4.81
N HIS A 38 0.76 2.11 4.94
CA HIS A 38 1.04 3.32 5.71
C HIS A 38 -0.19 3.74 6.53
N LYS A 39 -0.04 4.71 7.45
CA LYS A 39 -1.20 5.22 8.23
C LYS A 39 -2.27 5.87 7.33
N SER A 40 -1.85 6.39 6.16
CA SER A 40 -2.67 7.11 5.19
C SER A 40 -2.81 6.40 3.85
N GLU A 41 -2.26 5.19 3.68
CA GLU A 41 -2.27 4.49 2.38
C GLU A 41 -2.57 3.01 2.56
N MET A 42 -3.37 2.50 1.63
CA MET A 42 -3.74 1.11 1.48
C MET A 42 -3.70 0.77 -0.01
N ILE A 43 -3.19 -0.40 -0.36
CA ILE A 43 -2.98 -0.83 -1.74
C ILE A 43 -3.66 -2.15 -2.03
N ASN A 44 -4.04 -2.36 -3.30
CA ASN A 44 -4.50 -3.65 -3.79
C ASN A 44 -3.28 -4.53 -4.14
N PRO A 45 -3.08 -5.69 -3.49
CA PRO A 45 -1.94 -6.57 -3.79
C PRO A 45 -1.90 -7.04 -5.25
N LEU A 46 -3.04 -7.13 -5.94
CA LEU A 46 -3.12 -7.55 -7.35
C LEU A 46 -2.44 -6.56 -8.31
N PHE A 47 -2.25 -5.31 -7.88
CA PHE A 47 -1.59 -4.27 -8.67
C PHE A 47 -0.12 -4.09 -8.27
N VAL A 48 0.42 -4.92 -7.37
CA VAL A 48 1.82 -4.84 -6.97
C VAL A 48 2.71 -5.40 -8.06
N GLN A 49 3.66 -4.59 -8.52
CA GLN A 49 4.64 -4.99 -9.51
C GLN A 49 5.95 -5.44 -8.85
N THR A 50 6.51 -4.63 -7.94
CA THR A 50 7.78 -4.92 -7.27
C THR A 50 7.84 -4.30 -5.87
N LEU A 51 8.76 -4.78 -5.04
CA LEU A 51 9.24 -4.05 -3.87
C LEU A 51 10.59 -3.40 -4.16
N ARG A 52 10.83 -2.22 -3.58
CA ARG A 52 12.11 -1.51 -3.68
C ARG A 52 12.62 -1.13 -2.30
N ASN A 53 13.94 -1.16 -2.14
CA ASN A 53 14.61 -0.69 -0.95
C ASN A 53 15.68 0.35 -1.33
N PRO A 54 15.29 1.60 -1.64
CA PRO A 54 16.18 2.57 -2.28
C PRO A 54 17.38 3.00 -1.43
N ASN A 55 17.37 2.79 -0.12
CA ASN A 55 18.42 3.27 0.78
C ASN A 55 18.66 2.36 2.01
N HIS A 56 18.32 1.06 1.91
CA HIS A 56 18.38 0.06 2.98
C HIS A 56 17.51 0.34 4.23
N VAL A 57 16.92 1.53 4.36
CA VAL A 57 16.16 1.96 5.55
C VAL A 57 14.66 2.06 5.26
N THR A 58 14.28 2.25 3.99
CA THR A 58 12.89 2.38 3.56
C THR A 58 12.51 1.27 2.60
N LEU A 59 11.37 0.63 2.84
CA LEU A 59 10.79 -0.33 1.91
C LEU A 59 9.59 0.32 1.21
N GLU A 60 9.53 0.19 -0.10
CA GLU A 60 8.50 0.78 -0.95
C GLU A 60 7.83 -0.30 -1.80
N VAL A 61 6.54 -0.14 -2.06
CA VAL A 61 5.77 -0.98 -3.00
C VAL A 61 5.55 -0.19 -4.28
N CYS A 62 5.97 -0.74 -5.42
CA CYS A 62 5.69 -0.18 -6.73
C CYS A 62 4.48 -0.90 -7.33
N LEU A 63 3.48 -0.13 -7.75
CA LEU A 63 2.30 -0.63 -8.44
C LEU A 63 2.50 -0.63 -9.97
N THR A 64 1.66 -1.37 -10.69
CA THR A 64 1.72 -1.51 -12.16
C THR A 64 1.54 -0.20 -12.93
N ASN A 65 0.92 0.81 -12.32
CA ASN A 65 0.76 2.16 -12.89
C ASN A 65 1.94 3.10 -12.58
N GLY A 66 3.04 2.58 -11.99
CA GLY A 66 4.22 3.36 -11.62
C GLY A 66 4.11 4.09 -10.28
N TYR A 67 2.95 4.11 -9.62
CA TYR A 67 2.82 4.69 -8.29
C TYR A 67 3.65 3.90 -7.27
N THR A 68 4.33 4.61 -6.37
CA THR A 68 5.18 4.01 -5.35
C THR A 68 4.70 4.42 -3.95
N ALA A 69 4.32 3.43 -3.14
CA ALA A 69 3.81 3.60 -1.79
C ALA A 69 4.89 3.25 -0.76
N ARG A 70 5.15 4.15 0.20
CA ARG A 70 6.12 3.89 1.28
C ARG A 70 5.52 3.02 2.35
N ILE A 71 6.19 1.92 2.68
CA ILE A 71 5.78 1.06 3.78
C ILE A 71 6.27 1.69 5.08
N SER A 72 5.34 1.97 6.00
CA SER A 72 5.75 2.41 7.33
C SER A 72 6.55 1.31 8.03
N ARG A 73 7.65 1.68 8.71
CA ARG A 73 8.57 0.74 9.38
C ARG A 73 7.85 -0.37 10.17
N ARG A 74 6.89 0.01 11.03
CA ARG A 74 6.10 -0.93 11.85
C ARG A 74 5.20 -1.90 11.07
N ARG A 75 4.99 -1.67 9.78
CA ARG A 75 4.14 -2.49 8.90
C ARG A 75 4.95 -3.35 7.94
N ILE A 76 6.29 -3.20 7.86
CA ILE A 76 7.15 -3.95 6.93
C ILE A 76 6.92 -5.46 7.06
N GLN A 77 6.97 -5.99 8.28
CA GLN A 77 6.80 -7.42 8.51
C GLN A 77 5.43 -7.93 8.03
N MET A 78 4.35 -7.24 8.41
CA MET A 78 2.99 -7.63 8.00
C MET A 78 2.78 -7.52 6.48
N VAL A 79 3.28 -6.44 5.87
CA VAL A 79 3.15 -6.23 4.42
C VAL A 79 3.93 -7.28 3.64
N THR A 80 5.18 -7.55 4.02
CA THR A 80 6.01 -8.58 3.37
C THR A 80 5.43 -9.98 3.54
N GLN A 81 4.87 -10.32 4.70
CA GLN A 81 4.15 -11.58 4.91
C GLN A 81 2.91 -11.69 4.02
N LYS A 82 2.04 -10.66 3.98
CA LYS A 82 0.85 -10.64 3.13
C LYS A 82 1.19 -10.73 1.63
N LEU A 83 2.33 -10.20 1.21
CA LEU A 83 2.83 -10.32 -0.16
C LEU A 83 3.59 -11.64 -0.43
N GLY A 84 3.74 -12.53 0.57
CA GLY A 84 4.47 -13.80 0.42
C GLY A 84 5.99 -13.65 0.29
N LEU A 85 6.55 -12.53 0.74
CA LEU A 85 7.96 -12.16 0.53
C LEU A 85 8.88 -12.44 1.73
N ALA A 86 8.32 -12.83 2.88
CA ALA A 86 9.10 -13.06 4.11
C ALA A 86 10.13 -14.21 4.04
N ASN A 87 10.08 -15.06 3.00
CA ASN A 87 10.99 -16.19 2.80
C ASN A 87 11.82 -16.11 1.50
N ARG A 88 11.73 -15.01 0.75
CA ARG A 88 12.62 -14.75 -0.38
C ARG A 88 13.72 -13.83 0.11
N SER A 89 14.85 -14.41 0.47
CA SER A 89 16.07 -13.71 0.84
C SER A 89 16.26 -12.47 -0.02
N VAL A 90 16.25 -11.31 0.64
CA VAL A 90 16.82 -10.07 0.11
C VAL A 90 18.32 -10.35 0.00
N ASN A 91 18.75 -10.90 -1.13
CA ASN A 91 20.16 -10.99 -1.48
C ASN A 91 20.61 -9.62 -2.04
N PRO A 92 21.79 -9.13 -1.63
CA PRO A 92 22.34 -7.83 -2.00
C PRO A 92 22.65 -7.72 -3.50
#